data_AF-A0AAU7N8K0-F1
#
_entry.id   AF-A0AAU7N8K0-F1
#
_cell.length_a   1.000
_cell.length_b   1.000
_cell.length_c   1.000
_cell.angle_alpha   90.00
_cell.angle_beta   90.00
_cell.angle_gamma   90.00
#
_symmetry.space_group_name_H-M   'P 1'
#
loop_
_entity.id
_entity.type
_entity.pdbx_description
1 polymer ?
#
loop_
_entity_poly.entity_id
_entity_poly.type
_entity_poly.pdbx_seq_one_letter_code
_entity_poly.pdbx_strand_id
1 'polypeptide(L)'
;MIIVTYLADDNARNRRRARRQAQREQAMQDASLARRVANSTCSTRVSKAISLAGTRQKEVEGGAVCLPEVALFAAGHRKSNNVTAR
;
A
#
# COMPACT_ATOMS: atom_id res chain seq x y z
N MET A 1 -21.77 0.48 -66.19
CA MET A 1 -21.88 1.57 -65.19
C MET A 1 -21.69 0.96 -63.82
N ILE A 2 -20.51 1.09 -63.22
CA ILE A 2 -20.21 0.53 -61.89
C ILE A 2 -20.58 1.61 -60.86
N ILE A 3 -21.67 1.38 -60.14
CA ILE A 3 -22.09 2.24 -59.04
C ILE A 3 -21.27 1.83 -57.81
N VAL A 4 -20.22 2.59 -57.48
CA VAL A 4 -19.47 2.38 -56.24
C VAL A 4 -20.31 2.93 -55.08
N THR A 5 -21.11 2.07 -54.46
CA THR A 5 -21.78 2.40 -53.20
C THR A 5 -20.73 2.35 -52.09
N TYR A 6 -20.16 3.50 -51.71
CA TYR A 6 -19.41 3.58 -50.47
C TYR A 6 -20.33 3.12 -49.34
N LEU A 7 -19.98 2.02 -48.67
CA LEU A 7 -20.67 1.59 -47.46
C LEU A 7 -20.73 2.80 -46.53
N ALA A 8 -21.92 3.10 -45.99
CA ALA A 8 -22.15 4.30 -45.16
C ALA A 8 -21.13 4.41 -44.02
N ASP A 9 -20.54 3.29 -43.62
CA ASP A 9 -19.53 3.19 -42.57
C ASP A 9 -18.12 3.62 -42.96
N ASP A 10 -17.76 3.63 -44.25
CA ASP A 10 -16.42 4.03 -44.74
C ASP A 10 -16.36 5.49 -45.20
N ASN A 11 -16.94 6.38 -44.38
CA ASN A 11 -16.82 7.81 -44.57
C ASN A 11 -15.66 8.40 -43.75
N ALA A 12 -15.16 9.57 -44.17
CA ALA A 12 -14.05 10.24 -43.51
C ALA A 12 -14.31 10.54 -42.02
N ARG A 13 -15.59 10.73 -41.64
CA ARG A 13 -16.02 11.00 -40.27
C ARG A 13 -15.92 9.75 -39.39
N ASN A 14 -16.21 8.56 -39.92
CA ASN A 14 -16.07 7.29 -39.22
C ASN A 14 -14.60 6.90 -39.05
N ARG A 15 -13.75 7.11 -40.07
CA ARG A 15 -12.30 6.95 -39.95
C ARG A 15 -11.72 7.85 -38.84
N ARG A 16 -12.20 9.09 -38.74
CA ARG A 16 -11.83 10.02 -37.65
C ARG A 16 -12.32 9.54 -36.29
N ARG A 17 -13.55 9.00 -36.19
CA ARG A 17 -14.10 8.44 -34.94
C ARG A 17 -13.30 7.22 -34.48
N ALA A 18 -12.99 6.29 -35.38
CA ALA A 18 -12.19 5.10 -35.08
C ALA A 18 -10.81 5.46 -34.51
N ARG A 19 -10.10 6.43 -35.12
CA ARG A 19 -8.81 6.93 -34.60
C ARG A 19 -8.91 7.51 -33.19
N ARG A 20 -9.98 8.27 -32.91
CA ARG A 20 -10.20 8.85 -31.56
C ARG A 20 -10.65 7.81 -30.55
N GLN A 21 -11.38 6.78 -30.98
CA GLN A 21 -11.81 5.70 -30.11
C GLN A 21 -10.61 4.91 -29.61
N ALA A 22 -9.67 4.55 -30.50
CA ALA A 22 -8.42 3.90 -30.10
C ALA A 22 -7.62 4.72 -29.07
N GLN A 23 -7.50 6.04 -29.28
CA GLN A 23 -6.83 6.93 -28.32
C GLN A 23 -7.55 6.98 -26.96
N ARG A 24 -8.89 6.98 -26.95
CA ARG A 24 -9.68 6.98 -25.71
C ARG A 24 -9.56 5.66 -24.98
N GLU A 25 -9.59 4.54 -25.69
CA GLU A 25 -9.42 3.20 -25.12
C GLU A 25 -8.05 3.06 -24.47
N GLN A 26 -6.99 3.55 -25.13
CA GLN A 26 -5.65 3.59 -24.55
C GLN A 26 -5.60 4.45 -23.27
N ALA A 27 -6.16 5.67 -23.31
CA ALA A 27 -6.21 6.54 -22.13
C ALA A 27 -7.02 5.93 -20.96
N MET A 28 -8.10 5.19 -21.25
CA MET A 28 -8.86 4.47 -20.22
C MET A 28 -8.07 3.30 -19.63
N GLN A 29 -7.33 2.57 -20.45
CA GLN A 29 -6.45 1.49 -19.98
C GLN A 29 -5.34 2.03 -19.07
N ASP A 30 -4.70 3.13 -19.46
CA ASP A 30 -3.67 3.79 -18.64
C ASP A 30 -4.24 4.31 -17.31
N ALA A 31 -5.43 4.92 -17.33
CA ALA A 31 -6.10 5.38 -16.11
C ALA A 31 -6.48 4.22 -15.17
N SER A 32 -6.91 3.08 -15.74
CA SER A 32 -7.19 1.85 -14.98
C SER A 32 -5.92 1.27 -14.36
N LEU A 33 -4.84 1.21 -15.14
CA LEU A 33 -3.54 0.74 -14.68
C LEU A 33 -3.00 1.63 -13.55
N ALA A 34 -3.04 2.96 -13.71
CA ALA A 34 -2.59 3.91 -12.69
C ALA A 34 -3.35 3.72 -11.36
N ARG A 35 -4.67 3.52 -11.44
CA ARG A 35 -5.51 3.23 -10.26
C ARG A 35 -5.13 1.90 -9.60
N ARG A 36 -4.86 0.86 -10.39
CA ARG A 36 -4.43 -0.45 -9.88
C ARG A 36 -3.06 -0.38 -9.22
N VAL A 37 -2.11 0.32 -9.84
CA VAL A 37 -0.76 0.51 -9.30
C VAL A 37 -0.83 1.25 -7.96
N ALA A 38 -1.55 2.37 -7.90
CA ALA A 38 -1.77 3.13 -6.67
C ALA A 38 -2.41 2.28 -5.55
N ASN A 39 -3.28 1.33 -5.91
CA ASN A 39 -3.89 0.40 -4.95
C ASN A 39 -3.01 -0.83 -4.63
N SER A 40 -2.08 -1.20 -5.49
CA SER A 40 -1.21 -2.38 -5.33
C SER A 40 0.03 -2.11 -4.48
N THR A 41 0.51 -0.87 -4.45
CA THR A 41 1.67 -0.48 -3.64
C THR A 41 1.22 -0.33 -2.20
N CYS A 42 1.33 -1.42 -1.42
CA CYS A 42 1.16 -1.49 0.02
C CYS A 42 -0.11 -0.79 0.55
N SER A 43 -1.13 -1.56 0.91
CA SER A 43 -2.31 -1.01 1.61
C SER A 43 -1.84 -0.07 2.71
N THR A 44 -2.37 1.15 2.77
CA THR A 44 -2.02 2.16 3.78
C THR A 44 -2.08 1.60 5.21
N ARG A 45 -2.91 0.57 5.44
CA ARG A 45 -2.97 -0.21 6.68
C ARG A 45 -1.67 -0.96 6.98
N VAL A 46 -1.07 -1.62 5.98
CA VAL A 46 0.19 -2.36 6.11
C VAL A 46 1.35 -1.39 6.37
N SER A 47 1.45 -0.29 5.61
CA SER A 47 2.47 0.74 5.86
C SER A 47 2.36 1.30 7.28
N LYS A 48 1.14 1.67 7.72
CA LYS A 48 0.91 2.17 9.08
C LYS A 48 1.25 1.14 10.16
N ALA A 49 0.91 -0.14 9.96
CA ALA A 49 1.21 -1.19 10.93
C ALA A 49 2.72 -1.40 11.09
N ILE A 50 3.48 -1.42 9.99
CA ILE A 50 4.93 -1.57 10.00
C ILE A 50 5.61 -0.35 10.65
N SER A 51 5.19 0.86 10.29
CA SER A 51 5.73 2.09 10.88
C SER A 51 5.51 2.19 12.39
N LEU A 52 4.41 1.62 12.91
CA LEU A 52 4.12 1.62 14.35
C LEU A 52 4.92 0.55 15.13
N ALA A 53 5.37 -0.50 14.46
CA ALA A 53 6.09 -1.59 15.11
C ALA A 53 7.47 -1.16 15.60
N GLY A 54 8.15 -0.25 14.87
CA GLY A 54 9.46 0.28 15.27
C GLY A 54 9.41 1.24 16.46
N THR A 55 8.33 2.02 16.61
CA THR A 55 8.23 3.04 17.68
C THR A 55 7.86 2.46 19.06
N ARG A 56 7.36 1.22 19.11
CA ARG A 56 7.06 0.50 20.36
C ARG A 56 8.24 -0.32 20.89
N GLN A 57 9.31 -0.44 20.12
CA GLN A 57 10.54 -1.04 20.62
C GLN A 57 11.21 -0.01 21.53
N LYS A 58 11.08 -0.23 22.85
CA LYS A 58 11.90 0.48 23.83
C LYS A 58 13.35 0.16 23.48
N GLU A 59 14.19 1.18 23.27
CA GLU A 59 15.61 0.95 23.07
C GLU A 59 16.12 0.10 24.23
N VAL A 60 16.49 -1.13 23.91
CA VAL A 60 17.12 -2.02 24.88
C VAL A 60 18.60 -1.70 24.79
N GLU A 61 18.98 -0.61 25.46
CA GLU A 61 20.38 -0.23 25.60
C GLU A 61 21.11 -1.42 26.25
N GLY A 62 22.07 -1.98 25.51
CA GLY A 62 22.67 -3.27 25.76
C GLY A 62 23.26 -3.40 27.16
N GLY A 63 22.52 -4.07 28.05
CA GLY A 63 23.00 -4.42 29.38
C GLY A 63 21.96 -5.28 30.11
N ALA A 64 22.31 -6.55 30.36
CA ALA A 64 21.62 -7.42 31.32
C ALA A 64 20.16 -7.86 31.07
N VAL A 65 19.59 -7.65 29.88
CA VAL A 65 18.20 -8.11 29.58
C VAL A 65 18.04 -9.64 29.66
N CYS A 66 19.13 -10.38 29.49
CA CYS A 66 19.14 -11.83 29.62
C CYS A 66 19.28 -12.32 31.08
N LEU A 67 19.40 -11.42 32.07
CA LEU A 67 19.44 -11.83 33.47
C LEU A 67 18.02 -12.15 33.95
N PRO A 68 17.77 -13.35 34.51
CA PRO A 68 16.43 -13.76 34.95
C PRO A 68 15.78 -12.79 35.93
N GLU A 69 16.55 -12.19 36.82
CA GLU A 69 16.05 -11.21 37.80
C GLU A 69 15.59 -9.91 37.14
N VAL A 70 16.34 -9.41 36.14
CA VAL A 70 16.00 -8.22 35.37
C VAL A 70 14.75 -8.48 34.52
N ALA A 71 14.65 -9.67 33.92
CA ALA A 71 13.48 -10.08 33.13
C ALA A 71 12.22 -10.16 34.01
N LEU A 72 12.32 -10.75 35.21
CA LEU A 72 11.20 -10.83 36.16
C LEU A 72 10.76 -9.44 36.65
N PHE A 73 11.72 -8.55 36.94
CA PHE A 73 11.43 -7.17 37.34
C PHE A 73 10.76 -6.37 36.21
N ALA A 74 11.27 -6.47 34.98
CA ALA A 74 10.69 -5.83 33.80
C ALA A 74 9.29 -6.36 33.47
N ALA A 75 9.04 -7.65 33.74
CA ALA A 75 7.72 -8.28 33.64
C ALA A 75 6.75 -7.88 34.77
N GLY A 76 7.18 -7.05 35.73
CA GLY A 76 6.35 -6.53 36.81
C GLY A 76 6.26 -7.42 38.04
N HIS A 77 7.04 -8.51 38.13
CA HIS A 77 7.11 -9.33 39.33
C HIS A 77 7.97 -8.64 40.40
N ARG A 78 7.34 -8.09 41.43
CA ARG A 78 8.03 -7.51 42.60
C ARG A 78 7.90 -8.46 43.79
N LYS A 79 9.01 -9.02 44.28
CA LYS A 79 9.03 -9.77 45.55
C LYS A 79 9.13 -8.76 46.71
N SER A 80 7.99 -8.33 47.26
CA SER A 80 7.96 -7.39 48.39
C SER A 80 7.97 -8.12 49.73
N ASN A 81 9.14 -8.59 50.17
CA ASN A 81 9.34 -8.93 51.59
C ASN A 81 9.85 -7.68 52.30
N ASN A 82 8.91 -6.81 52.67
CA ASN A 82 9.12 -5.65 53.55
C ASN A 82 10.10 -4.58 53.00
N VAL A 83 9.65 -3.82 51.99
CA VAL A 83 10.28 -2.52 51.68
C VAL A 83 9.64 -1.48 52.60
N THR A 84 10.16 -1.36 53.82
CA THR A 84 9.89 -0.20 54.66
C THR A 84 10.74 0.96 54.15
N ALA A 85 10.09 2.06 53.77
CA ALA A 85 10.78 3.32 53.58
C ALA A 85 11.45 3.70 54.92
N ARG A 86 12.78 3.90 54.91
CA ARG A 86 13.53 4.61 55.94
C ARG A 86 14.23 5.78 55.28
#